data_AF-A0A957R8N1-F1
#
_entry.id   AF-A0A957R8N1-F1
#
_cell.length_a   1.000
_cell.length_b   1.000
_cell.length_c   1.000
_cell.angle_alpha   90.00
_cell.angle_beta   90.00
_cell.angle_gamma   90.00
#
_symmetry.space_group_name_H-M   'P 1'
#
loop_
_entity.id
_entity.type
_entity.pdbx_description
1 polymer ?
#
loop_
_entity_poly.entity_id
_entity_poly.type
_entity_poly.pdbx_seq_one_letter_code
_entity_poly.pdbx_strand_id
1 'polypeptide(L)'
;ELINACYRNYLRVYTTPHSQLIQASEHPVTAANLLRENDWPGQAQTLIETPAWTTFANYFLLPHQQTTAVNFVYQLPSSIIQTANGQYLYHLTVYKQAGSKAEPITVQVQLPPNTTFVEAEPPPVSVDGQTITFNHTLDQDVSLTVVFR
;
A
#
# COMPACT_ATOMS: atom_id res chain seq x y z
N GLU A 1 -12.19 34.13 -5.73
CA GLU A 1 -12.21 33.18 -4.60
C GLU A 1 -11.47 31.90 -5.00
N LEU A 2 -10.34 31.59 -4.37
CA LEU A 2 -9.59 30.34 -4.57
C LEU A 2 -9.82 29.32 -3.44
N ILE A 3 -10.67 29.65 -2.46
CA ILE A 3 -10.84 28.89 -1.20
C ILE A 3 -11.53 27.53 -1.43
N ASN A 4 -12.23 27.34 -2.56
CA ASN A 4 -12.93 26.09 -2.90
C ASN A 4 -12.19 25.17 -3.89
N ALA A 5 -10.93 25.44 -4.22
CA ALA A 5 -10.19 24.57 -5.14
C ALA A 5 -9.83 23.25 -4.45
N CYS A 6 -10.31 22.12 -4.95
CA CYS A 6 -9.78 20.83 -4.53
C CYS A 6 -8.56 20.47 -5.40
N TYR A 7 -7.53 19.89 -4.79
CA TYR A 7 -6.48 19.22 -5.56
C TYR A 7 -7.04 17.95 -6.16
N ARG A 8 -6.81 17.76 -7.45
CA ARG A 8 -7.12 16.51 -8.15
C ARG A 8 -5.94 15.58 -7.95
N ASN A 9 -6.16 14.40 -7.39
CA ASN A 9 -5.11 13.44 -7.13
C ASN A 9 -5.45 12.06 -7.69
N TYR A 10 -4.42 11.32 -8.06
CA TYR A 10 -4.52 9.98 -8.61
C TYR A 10 -3.44 9.11 -7.97
N LEU A 11 -3.84 8.30 -6.99
CA LEU A 11 -2.92 7.46 -6.24
C LEU A 11 -2.86 6.07 -6.87
N ARG A 12 -1.65 5.52 -6.94
CA ARG A 12 -1.36 4.19 -7.49
C ARG A 12 -0.54 3.38 -6.51
N VAL A 13 -0.95 2.15 -6.27
CA VAL A 13 -0.24 1.13 -5.49
C VAL A 13 0.24 0.06 -6.47
N TYR A 14 1.56 -0.07 -6.59
CA TYR A 14 2.20 -1.11 -7.38
C TYR A 14 2.51 -2.31 -6.47
N THR A 15 1.97 -3.47 -6.81
CA THR A 15 2.15 -4.71 -6.05
C THR A 15 2.58 -5.84 -6.97
N THR A 16 3.00 -6.97 -6.38
CA THR A 16 3.46 -8.15 -7.10
C THR A 16 2.43 -8.60 -8.14
N PRO A 17 2.87 -9.17 -9.28
CA PRO A 17 1.98 -9.75 -10.27
C PRO A 17 0.95 -10.69 -9.65
N HIS A 18 -0.23 -10.76 -10.26
CA HIS A 18 -1.33 -11.64 -9.85
C HIS A 18 -1.96 -11.32 -8.48
N SER A 19 -1.68 -10.14 -7.92
CA SER A 19 -2.42 -9.64 -6.77
C SER A 19 -3.88 -9.36 -7.14
N GLN A 20 -4.82 -9.60 -6.24
CA GLN A 20 -6.25 -9.40 -6.49
C GLN A 20 -6.81 -8.37 -5.51
N LEU A 21 -7.40 -7.29 -6.05
CA LEU A 21 -8.10 -6.30 -5.23
C LEU A 21 -9.36 -6.94 -4.62
N ILE A 22 -9.48 -6.90 -3.30
CA ILE A 22 -10.66 -7.37 -2.55
C ILE A 22 -11.60 -6.21 -2.27
N GLN A 23 -11.06 -5.11 -1.74
CA GLN A 23 -11.83 -3.93 -1.34
C GLN A 23 -10.96 -2.68 -1.45
N ALA A 24 -11.59 -1.54 -1.72
CA ALA A 24 -10.96 -0.24 -1.65
C ALA A 24 -11.94 0.81 -1.12
N SER A 25 -11.42 1.91 -0.58
CA SER A 25 -12.23 3.10 -0.29
C SER A 25 -12.77 3.72 -1.57
N GLU A 26 -14.04 4.14 -1.58
CA GLU A 26 -14.67 4.86 -2.69
C GLU A 26 -14.53 6.39 -2.52
N HIS A 27 -14.22 7.08 -3.61
CA HIS A 27 -14.02 8.54 -3.64
C HIS A 27 -14.79 9.19 -4.80
N PRO A 28 -16.12 9.29 -4.73
CA PRO A 28 -16.93 9.80 -5.84
C PRO A 28 -16.61 11.28 -6.14
N VAL A 29 -16.57 11.64 -7.42
CA VAL A 29 -16.31 13.01 -7.87
C VAL A 29 -17.33 13.42 -8.92
N THR A 30 -17.97 14.56 -8.71
CA THR A 30 -18.98 15.08 -9.63
C THR A 30 -18.37 15.59 -10.94
N ALA A 31 -19.13 15.54 -12.03
CA ALA A 31 -18.78 16.03 -13.36
C ALA A 31 -18.28 17.48 -13.35
N ALA A 32 -18.83 18.33 -12.47
CA ALA A 32 -18.41 19.72 -12.29
C ALA A 32 -16.90 19.86 -11.93
N ASN A 33 -16.32 18.81 -11.36
CA ASN A 33 -14.90 18.75 -10.98
C ASN A 33 -14.06 17.90 -11.95
N LEU A 34 -14.58 17.58 -13.13
CA LEU A 34 -13.92 16.72 -14.12
C LEU A 34 -13.86 17.43 -15.47
N LEU A 35 -12.84 17.10 -16.28
CA LEU A 35 -12.75 17.63 -17.65
C LEU A 35 -13.72 16.91 -18.59
N ARG A 36 -14.03 15.65 -18.28
CA ARG A 36 -15.11 14.91 -18.93
C ARG A 36 -16.35 15.15 -18.08
N GLU A 37 -17.43 15.63 -18.68
CA GLU A 37 -18.68 16.04 -17.99
C GLU A 37 -19.49 14.84 -17.44
N ASN A 38 -18.84 13.74 -17.07
CA ASN A 38 -19.47 12.58 -16.46
C ASN A 38 -18.92 12.41 -15.05
N ASP A 39 -19.80 12.04 -14.11
CA ASP A 39 -19.41 11.72 -12.76
C ASP A 39 -18.40 10.56 -12.72
N TRP A 40 -17.45 10.66 -11.80
CA TRP A 40 -16.60 9.55 -11.40
C TRP A 40 -17.26 8.84 -10.22
N PRO A 41 -17.58 7.53 -10.33
CA PRO A 41 -18.29 6.81 -9.28
C PRO A 41 -17.45 6.58 -8.01
N GLY A 42 -16.13 6.82 -8.07
CA GLY A 42 -15.25 6.72 -6.90
C GLY A 42 -14.58 5.37 -6.70
N GLN A 43 -14.92 4.37 -7.51
CA GLN A 43 -14.38 3.02 -7.37
C GLN A 43 -12.91 2.97 -7.77
N ALA A 44 -12.11 2.28 -6.96
CA ALA A 44 -10.74 1.97 -7.32
C ALA A 44 -10.71 1.03 -8.54
N GLN A 45 -9.65 1.16 -9.33
CA GLN A 45 -9.43 0.39 -10.54
C GLN A 45 -8.21 -0.51 -10.40
N THR A 46 -8.31 -1.71 -10.96
CA THR A 46 -7.15 -2.57 -11.20
C THR A 46 -6.64 -2.32 -12.61
N LEU A 47 -5.36 -1.99 -12.74
CA LEU A 47 -4.68 -1.68 -13.99
C LEU A 47 -3.51 -2.66 -14.20
N ILE A 48 -3.24 -2.95 -15.48
CA ILE A 48 -2.05 -3.68 -15.92
C ILE A 48 -1.26 -2.74 -16.82
N GLU A 49 -0.39 -1.92 -16.21
CA GLU A 49 0.47 -0.99 -16.93
C GLU A 49 1.72 -1.70 -17.50
N THR A 50 2.20 -2.75 -16.81
CA THR A 50 3.30 -3.61 -17.26
C THR A 50 3.07 -5.06 -16.80
N PRO A 51 3.71 -6.07 -17.42
CA PRO A 51 3.63 -7.45 -16.94
C PRO A 51 4.26 -7.69 -15.55
N ALA A 52 5.12 -6.78 -15.10
CA ALA A 52 5.88 -6.93 -13.86
C ALA A 52 5.10 -6.55 -12.60
N TRP A 53 3.95 -5.87 -12.74
CA TRP A 53 3.21 -5.32 -11.61
C TRP A 53 1.70 -5.43 -11.82
N THR A 54 0.98 -5.73 -10.74
CA THR A 54 -0.44 -5.40 -10.66
C THR A 54 -0.58 -4.03 -10.01
N THR A 55 -1.36 -3.13 -10.62
CA THR A 55 -1.52 -1.76 -10.11
C THR A 55 -2.96 -1.55 -9.63
N PHE A 56 -3.12 -1.04 -8.42
CA PHE A 56 -4.41 -0.55 -7.94
C PHE A 56 -4.38 0.97 -7.91
N ALA A 57 -5.43 1.62 -8.43
CA ALA A 57 -5.46 3.06 -8.57
C ALA A 57 -6.79 3.64 -8.09
N ASN A 58 -6.77 4.84 -7.52
CA ASN A 58 -7.99 5.60 -7.30
C ASN A 58 -7.78 7.10 -7.55
N TYR A 59 -8.79 7.72 -8.16
CA TYR A 59 -8.89 9.16 -8.36
C TYR A 59 -9.74 9.76 -7.25
N PHE A 60 -9.30 10.90 -6.71
CA PHE A 60 -10.03 11.61 -5.66
C PHE A 60 -9.74 13.10 -5.68
N LEU A 61 -10.61 13.84 -5.01
CA LEU A 61 -10.40 15.25 -4.69
C LEU A 61 -9.87 15.37 -3.27
N LEU A 62 -8.84 16.20 -3.09
CA LEU A 62 -8.29 16.56 -1.80
C LEU A 62 -8.54 18.06 -1.55
N PRO A 63 -9.48 18.42 -0.67
CA PRO A 63 -9.69 19.81 -0.31
C PRO A 63 -8.44 20.42 0.36
N HIS A 64 -8.26 21.73 0.20
CA HIS A 64 -7.17 22.43 0.88
C HIS A 64 -7.19 22.20 2.39
N GLN A 65 -6.01 21.97 2.97
CA GLN A 65 -5.80 21.79 4.41
C GLN A 65 -6.59 20.61 5.01
N GLN A 66 -7.08 19.68 4.18
CA GLN A 66 -7.70 18.45 4.65
C GLN A 66 -6.77 17.25 4.45
N THR A 67 -7.09 16.17 5.16
CA THR A 67 -6.48 14.86 4.99
C THR A 67 -7.56 13.89 4.53
N THR A 68 -7.23 13.03 3.59
CA THR A 68 -8.11 11.92 3.18
C THR A 68 -7.34 10.62 3.26
N ALA A 69 -8.02 9.56 3.67
CA ALA A 69 -7.45 8.21 3.70
C ALA A 69 -7.89 7.45 2.45
N VAL A 70 -6.93 6.86 1.74
CA VAL A 70 -7.20 5.97 0.61
C VAL A 70 -6.72 4.58 1.01
N ASN A 71 -7.64 3.62 1.04
CA ASN A 71 -7.38 2.27 1.53
C ASN A 71 -7.53 1.25 0.41
N PHE A 72 -6.63 0.27 0.38
CA PHE A 72 -6.70 -0.90 -0.50
C PHE A 72 -6.50 -2.16 0.35
N VAL A 73 -7.38 -3.13 0.15
CA VAL A 73 -7.28 -4.48 0.71
C VAL A 73 -7.17 -5.42 -0.47
N TYR A 74 -6.11 -6.21 -0.51
CA TYR A 74 -5.84 -7.09 -1.63
C TYR A 74 -5.19 -8.40 -1.19
N GLN A 75 -5.45 -9.44 -1.97
CA GLN A 75 -4.84 -10.75 -1.81
C GLN A 75 -3.54 -10.80 -2.62
N LEU A 76 -2.45 -11.15 -1.95
CA LEU A 76 -1.17 -11.48 -2.59
C LEU A 76 -1.15 -12.95 -3.04
N PRO A 77 -0.43 -13.30 -4.12
CA PRO A 77 -0.26 -14.69 -4.53
C PRO A 77 0.53 -15.47 -3.47
N SER A 78 0.24 -16.76 -3.27
CA SER A 78 0.91 -17.57 -2.24
C SER A 78 2.43 -17.72 -2.45
N SER A 79 2.93 -17.45 -3.66
CA SER A 79 4.35 -17.47 -4.01
C SER A 79 5.18 -16.39 -3.31
N ILE A 80 4.56 -15.41 -2.62
CA ILE A 80 5.30 -14.40 -1.85
C ILE A 80 6.02 -14.99 -0.63
N ILE A 81 5.54 -16.13 -0.10
CA ILE A 81 6.14 -16.78 1.05
C ILE A 81 7.11 -17.83 0.54
N GLN A 82 8.39 -17.66 0.87
CA GLN A 82 9.42 -18.64 0.59
C GLN A 82 9.53 -19.61 1.76
N THR A 83 9.85 -20.87 1.48
CA THR A 83 10.06 -21.90 2.52
C THR A 83 11.47 -22.46 2.37
N ALA A 84 12.26 -22.42 3.45
CA ALA A 84 13.61 -22.96 3.49
C ALA A 84 13.92 -23.49 4.89
N ASN A 85 14.52 -24.68 4.99
CA ASN A 85 14.95 -25.28 6.27
C ASN A 85 13.87 -25.34 7.37
N GLY A 86 12.60 -25.53 6.99
CA GLY A 86 11.48 -25.55 7.94
C GLY A 86 11.05 -24.18 8.46
N GLN A 87 11.51 -23.09 7.83
CA GLN A 87 11.11 -21.73 8.12
C GLN A 87 10.41 -21.11 6.91
N TYR A 88 9.55 -20.14 7.19
CA TYR A 88 8.89 -19.28 6.23
C TYR A 88 9.56 -17.91 6.22
N LEU A 89 9.75 -17.37 5.02
CA LEU A 89 10.36 -16.07 4.80
C LEU A 89 9.40 -15.19 3.99
N TYR A 90 9.11 -14.02 4.54
CA TYR A 90 8.40 -12.94 3.86
C TYR A 90 9.37 -11.79 3.62
N HIS A 91 9.37 -11.25 2.40
CA HIS A 91 10.17 -10.10 2.03
C HIS A 91 9.27 -9.01 1.43
N LEU A 92 9.49 -7.77 1.86
CA LEU A 92 8.79 -6.59 1.37
C LEU A 92 9.80 -5.49 1.08
N THR A 93 9.69 -4.90 -0.11
CA THR A 93 10.36 -3.63 -0.43
C THR A 93 9.30 -2.58 -0.69
N VAL A 94 9.39 -1.47 0.03
CA VAL A 94 8.62 -0.25 -0.21
C VAL A 94 9.53 0.72 -0.95
N TYR A 95 9.18 1.03 -2.18
CA TYR A 95 9.97 1.90 -3.03
C TYR A 95 9.68 3.38 -2.77
N LYS A 96 10.74 4.18 -2.65
CA LYS A 96 10.64 5.63 -2.56
C LYS A 96 10.36 6.22 -3.93
N GLN A 97 9.28 7.00 -4.04
CA GLN A 97 9.03 7.79 -5.24
C GLN A 97 10.09 8.90 -5.38
N ALA A 98 10.81 8.92 -6.49
CA ALA A 98 11.78 9.97 -6.80
C ALA A 98 11.11 11.35 -6.79
N GLY A 99 11.76 12.32 -6.13
CA GLY A 99 11.27 13.71 -6.05
C GLY A 99 10.14 13.95 -5.03
N SER A 100 9.57 12.93 -4.38
CA SER A 100 8.68 13.15 -3.23
C SER A 100 9.48 13.51 -1.97
N LYS A 101 8.82 14.08 -0.96
CA LYS A 101 9.45 14.31 0.36
C LYS A 101 9.67 12.97 1.07
N ALA A 102 10.51 12.98 2.10
CA ALA A 102 10.59 11.87 3.03
C ALA A 102 9.25 11.75 3.78
N GLU A 103 8.69 10.55 3.84
CA GLU A 103 7.38 10.29 4.46
C GLU A 103 7.51 9.21 5.54
N PRO A 104 6.85 9.35 6.70
CA PRO A 104 6.83 8.29 7.70
C PRO A 104 5.99 7.12 7.19
N ILE A 105 6.49 5.90 7.39
CA ILE A 105 5.76 4.68 7.10
C ILE A 105 5.76 3.77 8.32
N THR A 106 4.63 3.09 8.51
CA THR A 106 4.48 2.02 9.49
C THR A 106 4.10 0.75 8.74
N VAL A 107 4.88 -0.31 8.93
CA VAL A 107 4.55 -1.63 8.41
C VAL A 107 4.21 -2.54 9.58
N GLN A 108 3.05 -3.18 9.50
CA GLN A 108 2.61 -4.19 10.45
C GLN A 108 2.47 -5.52 9.73
N VAL A 109 3.25 -6.51 10.17
CA VAL A 109 3.18 -7.88 9.68
C VAL A 109 2.46 -8.71 10.72
N GLN A 110 1.29 -9.23 10.35
CA GLN A 110 0.51 -10.15 11.15
C GLN A 110 0.87 -11.58 10.76
N LEU A 111 1.50 -12.32 11.67
CA LEU A 111 1.82 -13.72 11.45
C LEU A 111 0.55 -14.59 11.51
N PRO A 112 0.51 -15.71 10.75
CA PRO A 112 -0.57 -16.68 10.85
C PRO A 112 -0.67 -17.28 12.27
N PRO A 113 -1.87 -17.74 12.68
CA PRO A 113 -2.01 -18.44 13.96
C PRO A 113 -1.13 -19.69 14.01
N ASN A 114 -0.68 -20.05 15.21
CA ASN A 114 0.19 -21.21 15.47
C ASN A 114 1.58 -21.14 14.80
N THR A 115 2.02 -19.95 14.41
CA THR A 115 3.41 -19.70 14.00
C THR A 115 4.16 -18.91 15.07
N THR A 116 5.48 -19.02 15.04
CA THR A 116 6.39 -18.35 15.97
C THR A 116 7.30 -17.42 15.18
N PHE A 117 7.38 -16.16 15.60
CA PHE A 117 8.40 -15.23 15.10
C PHE A 117 9.81 -15.77 15.38
N VAL A 118 10.70 -15.72 14.38
CA VAL A 118 12.09 -16.14 14.52
C VAL A 118 13.00 -14.91 14.57
N GLU A 119 13.00 -14.13 13.49
CA GLU A 119 13.81 -12.92 13.35
C GLU A 119 13.25 -12.01 12.26
N ALA A 120 13.69 -10.75 12.25
CA ALA A 120 13.44 -9.83 11.16
C ALA A 120 14.64 -8.89 10.96
N GLU A 121 14.84 -8.47 9.72
CA GLU A 121 15.85 -7.50 9.32
C GLU A 121 15.18 -6.43 8.43
N PRO A 122 15.27 -5.13 8.75
CA PRO A 122 15.88 -4.56 9.96
C PRO A 122 15.15 -4.98 11.25
N PRO A 123 15.72 -4.76 12.44
CA PRO A 123 15.02 -5.05 13.70
C PRO A 123 13.68 -4.29 13.81
N PRO A 124 12.60 -4.96 14.24
CA PRO A 124 11.31 -4.32 14.41
C PRO A 124 11.31 -3.40 15.65
N VAL A 125 10.42 -2.39 15.65
CA VAL A 125 10.23 -1.53 16.82
C VAL A 125 9.46 -2.22 17.94
N SER A 126 8.63 -3.21 17.60
CA SER A 126 7.92 -4.05 18.57
C SER A 126 7.50 -5.40 17.98
N VAL A 127 7.42 -6.41 18.84
CA VAL A 127 6.81 -7.71 18.58
C VAL A 127 5.79 -7.96 19.68
N ASP A 128 4.50 -7.93 19.35
CA ASP A 128 3.39 -8.16 20.28
C ASP A 128 2.54 -9.34 19.81
N GLY A 129 2.74 -10.50 20.46
CA GLY A 129 2.14 -11.76 20.05
C GLY A 129 2.54 -12.14 18.61
N GLN A 130 1.59 -12.07 17.69
CA GLN A 130 1.80 -12.37 16.26
C GLN A 130 1.99 -11.10 15.40
N THR A 131 2.00 -9.90 16.00
CA THR A 131 2.12 -8.63 15.29
C THR A 131 3.54 -8.10 15.40
N ILE A 132 4.20 -7.92 14.24
CA ILE A 132 5.54 -7.36 14.14
C ILE A 132 5.41 -5.97 13.52
N THR A 133 5.91 -4.94 14.21
CA THR A 133 5.78 -3.55 13.76
C THR A 133 7.14 -2.95 13.42
N PHE A 134 7.19 -2.25 12.29
CA PHE A 134 8.34 -1.48 11.83
C PHE A 134 7.90 -0.03 11.62
N ASN A 135 8.74 0.91 12.05
CA ASN A 135 8.59 2.32 11.72
C ASN A 135 9.83 2.78 10.96
N HIS A 136 9.62 3.32 9.77
CA HIS A 136 10.68 3.87 8.95
C HIS A 136 10.30 5.26 8.44
N THR A 137 11.32 6.00 8.02
CA THR A 137 11.13 7.15 7.14
C THR A 137 11.49 6.69 5.75
N LEU A 138 10.57 6.85 4.79
CA LEU A 138 10.79 6.53 3.39
C LEU A 138 11.48 7.73 2.73
N ASP A 139 12.79 7.88 2.99
CA ASP A 139 13.69 8.81 2.31
C ASP A 139 14.52 8.13 1.21
N GLN A 140 14.62 6.81 1.27
CA GLN A 140 15.13 5.87 0.27
C GLN A 140 14.26 4.60 0.25
N ASP A 141 14.56 3.65 -0.64
CA ASP A 141 13.88 2.36 -0.64
C ASP A 141 14.10 1.64 0.69
N VAL A 142 13.02 1.08 1.25
CA VAL A 142 13.06 0.33 2.51
C VAL A 142 12.71 -1.11 2.21
N SER A 143 13.60 -2.02 2.58
CA SER A 143 13.36 -3.46 2.52
C SER A 143 13.30 -4.03 3.93
N LEU A 144 12.38 -4.97 4.13
CA LEU A 144 12.30 -5.77 5.34
C LEU A 144 12.10 -7.24 5.00
N THR A 145 12.63 -8.08 5.88
CA THR A 145 12.49 -9.53 5.85
C THR A 145 11.97 -9.99 7.20
N VAL A 146 10.97 -10.87 7.19
CA VAL A 146 10.42 -11.50 8.39
C VAL A 146 10.52 -13.01 8.24
N VAL A 147 11.12 -13.66 9.23
CA VAL A 147 11.26 -15.11 9.32
C VAL A 147 10.37 -15.63 10.45
N PHE A 148 9.61 -16.67 10.16
CA PHE A 148 8.70 -17.33 11.11
C PHE A 148 8.62 -18.83 10.85
N ARG A 149 8.10 -19.61 11.81
CA ARG A 149 7.96 -21.07 11.69
C ARG A 149 6.77 -21.63 12.45
#